data_AF-A0A516HA65-F1
#
_entry.id   AF-A0A516HA65-F1
#
_cell.length_a   1.000
_cell.length_b   1.000
_cell.length_c   1.000
_cell.angle_alpha   90.00
_cell.angle_beta   90.00
_cell.angle_gamma   90.00
#
_symmetry.space_group_name_H-M   'P 1'
#
loop_
_entity.id
_entity.type
_entity.pdbx_description
1 polymer ?
#
loop_
_entity_poly.entity_id
_entity_poly.type
_entity_poly.pdbx_seq_one_letter_code
_entity_poly.pdbx_strand_id
1 'polypeptide(L)'
;MNIARRNIKIFIFAVSTAVLLLVLCSLAYLNNVLLPWDRNEAVKTTLEWSGTPSLPKDAEITKLEVTGSAFSRGFKLDFTTSKVNLVDWLANSNLSNGTTTESGVTIYEIRPAMNGAEYAKVVVNEQASTVSIEVYWS
;
A
#
# COMPACT_ATOMS: atom_id res chain seq x y z
N MET A 1 41.34 40.50 -7.44
CA MET A 1 40.03 40.47 -6.75
C MET A 1 38.95 39.58 -7.42
N ASN A 2 39.05 39.25 -8.72
CA ASN A 2 38.03 38.45 -9.43
C ASN A 2 38.06 36.93 -9.14
N ILE A 3 39.21 36.35 -8.80
CA ILE A 3 39.35 34.89 -8.58
C ILE A 3 38.63 34.43 -7.29
N ALA A 4 38.78 35.18 -6.19
CA ALA A 4 38.12 34.87 -4.92
C ALA A 4 36.58 34.91 -5.04
N ARG A 5 36.03 35.93 -5.72
CA ARG A 5 34.58 36.03 -5.97
C ARG A 5 34.05 34.89 -6.84
N ARG A 6 34.84 34.42 -7.81
CA ARG A 6 34.49 33.26 -8.65
C ARG A 6 34.44 31.97 -7.83
N ASN A 7 35.44 31.73 -6.99
CA ASN A 7 35.50 30.53 -6.14
C ASN A 7 34.37 30.49 -5.11
N ILE A 8 34.01 31.65 -4.53
CA ILE A 8 32.86 31.76 -3.61
C ILE A 8 31.54 31.39 -4.31
N LYS A 9 31.31 31.87 -5.54
CA LYS A 9 30.10 31.52 -6.30
C LYS A 9 30.03 30.03 -6.62
N ILE A 10 31.15 29.41 -7.00
CA ILE A 10 31.23 27.97 -7.27
C ILE A 10 30.93 27.18 -5.98
N PHE A 11 31.49 27.61 -4.85
CA PHE A 11 31.24 26.96 -3.56
C PHE A 11 29.77 27.05 -3.14
N ILE A 12 29.15 28.24 -3.24
CA ILE A 12 27.72 28.43 -2.93
C ILE A 12 26.86 27.56 -3.85
N PHE A 13 27.16 27.52 -5.14
CA PHE A 13 26.45 26.67 -6.08
C PHE A 13 26.57 25.18 -5.71
N ALA A 14 27.78 24.69 -5.44
CA ALA A 14 28.01 23.30 -5.04
C ALA A 14 27.25 22.93 -3.75
N VAL A 15 27.28 23.81 -2.74
CA VAL A 15 26.52 23.61 -1.49
C VAL A 15 25.02 23.60 -1.76
N SER A 16 24.51 24.55 -2.56
CA SER A 16 23.09 24.61 -2.92
C SER A 16 22.63 23.36 -3.67
N THR A 17 23.43 22.84 -4.61
CA THR A 17 23.13 21.60 -5.33
C THR A 17 23.14 20.40 -4.39
N ALA A 18 24.11 20.31 -3.48
CA ALA A 18 24.17 19.24 -2.49
C ALA A 18 22.94 19.24 -1.56
N VAL A 19 22.52 20.42 -1.09
CA VAL A 19 21.30 20.56 -0.28
C VAL A 19 20.06 20.15 -1.08
N LEU A 20 19.93 20.58 -2.33
CA LEU A 20 18.81 20.20 -3.19
C LEU A 20 18.75 18.67 -3.39
N LEU A 21 19.88 18.02 -3.64
CA LEU A 21 19.95 16.57 -3.79
C LEU A 21 19.54 15.84 -2.51
N LEU A 22 19.97 16.33 -1.33
CA LEU A 22 19.54 15.77 -0.05
C LEU A 22 18.03 15.88 0.15
N VAL A 23 17.43 17.02 -0.19
CA VAL A 23 15.98 17.21 -0.12
C VAL A 23 15.26 16.23 -1.05
N LEU A 24 15.68 16.11 -2.31
CA LEU A 24 15.07 15.19 -3.27
C LEU A 24 15.18 13.72 -2.84
N CYS A 25 16.34 13.29 -2.33
CA CYS A 25 16.52 11.95 -1.78
C CYS A 25 15.61 11.69 -0.57
N SER A 26 15.47 12.69 0.33
CA SER A 26 14.59 12.57 1.49
C SER A 26 13.13 12.42 1.11
N LEU A 27 12.66 13.19 0.12
CA LEU A 27 11.29 13.08 -0.42
C LEU A 27 11.05 11.73 -1.09
N ALA A 28 12.04 11.23 -1.85
CA ALA A 28 11.95 9.91 -2.46
C ALA A 28 11.87 8.78 -1.42
N TYR A 29 12.60 8.89 -0.31
CA TYR A 29 12.52 7.92 0.80
C TYR A 29 11.16 7.94 1.49
N LEU A 30 10.59 9.12 1.71
CA LEU A 30 9.29 9.27 2.38
C LEU A 30 8.11 8.72 1.57
N ASN A 31 8.23 8.54 0.25
CA ASN A 31 7.13 8.05 -0.59
C ASN A 31 6.58 6.68 -0.19
N ASN A 32 7.42 5.80 0.37
CA ASN A 32 7.04 4.44 0.80
C ASN A 32 6.91 4.31 2.32
N VAL A 33 7.06 5.40 3.06
CA VAL A 33 6.84 5.42 4.51
C VAL A 33 5.38 5.72 4.77
N LEU A 34 4.68 4.76 5.37
CA LEU A 34 3.33 5.00 5.84
C LEU A 34 3.39 5.75 7.17
N LEU A 35 2.94 7.00 7.15
CA LEU A 35 2.87 7.84 8.35
C LEU A 35 1.63 7.47 9.17
N PRO A 36 1.64 7.62 10.51
CA PRO A 36 0.52 7.18 11.36
C PRO A 36 -0.84 7.82 11.00
N TRP A 37 -0.85 9.06 10.53
CA TRP A 37 -2.06 9.76 10.13
C TRP A 37 -2.62 9.31 8.77
N ASP A 38 -1.78 8.73 7.91
CA ASP A 38 -2.21 8.20 6.60
C ASP A 38 -2.74 6.76 6.69
N ARG A 39 -2.62 6.13 7.86
CA ARG A 39 -2.99 4.73 8.09
C ARG A 39 -4.45 4.44 7.72
N ASN A 40 -5.38 5.31 8.15
CA ASN A 40 -6.81 5.12 7.89
C ASN A 40 -7.13 5.24 6.40
N GLU A 41 -6.49 6.19 5.72
CA GLU A 41 -6.68 6.36 4.29
C GLU A 41 -6.12 5.17 3.52
N ALA A 42 -4.92 4.69 3.88
CA ALA A 42 -4.33 3.50 3.27
C ALA A 42 -5.22 2.25 3.41
N VAL A 43 -5.81 2.02 4.59
CA VAL A 43 -6.78 0.93 4.80
C VAL A 43 -7.99 1.12 3.89
N LYS A 44 -8.59 2.32 3.92
CA LYS A 44 -9.78 2.65 3.12
C LYS A 44 -9.52 2.44 1.63
N THR A 45 -8.44 3.00 1.09
CA THR A 45 -8.04 2.84 -0.31
C THR A 45 -7.82 1.37 -0.65
N THR A 46 -7.17 0.60 0.23
CA THR A 46 -6.96 -0.84 0.01
C THR A 46 -8.28 -1.60 -0.14
N LEU A 47 -9.25 -1.34 0.74
CA LEU A 47 -10.55 -1.99 0.69
C LEU A 47 -11.37 -1.54 -0.54
N GLU A 48 -11.35 -0.23 -0.83
CA GLU A 48 -12.03 0.34 -1.99
C GLU A 48 -11.48 -0.17 -3.32
N TRP A 49 -10.16 -0.27 -3.47
CA TRP A 49 -9.52 -0.75 -4.70
C TRP A 49 -9.69 -2.26 -4.87
N SER A 50 -9.73 -3.02 -3.77
CA SER A 50 -10.00 -4.46 -3.81
C SER A 50 -11.48 -4.81 -3.96
N GLY A 51 -12.40 -3.84 -3.84
CA GLY A 51 -13.84 -4.11 -3.88
C GLY A 51 -14.35 -4.92 -2.68
N THR A 52 -13.62 -4.86 -1.57
CA THR A 52 -13.96 -5.57 -0.33
C THR A 52 -14.69 -4.64 0.64
N PRO A 53 -15.54 -5.16 1.54
CA PRO A 53 -16.26 -4.33 2.49
C PRO A 53 -15.30 -3.82 3.58
N SER A 54 -15.80 -2.88 4.39
CA SER A 54 -15.11 -2.42 5.59
C SER A 54 -14.57 -3.58 6.42
N LEU A 55 -13.43 -3.38 7.10
CA LEU A 55 -12.86 -4.39 7.98
C LEU A 55 -13.91 -4.93 8.98
N PRO A 56 -13.85 -6.23 9.32
CA PRO A 56 -14.68 -6.80 10.36
C PRO A 56 -14.51 -6.08 11.71
N LYS A 57 -15.54 -6.13 12.57
CA LYS A 57 -15.57 -5.36 13.84
C LYS A 57 -14.42 -5.70 14.79
N ASP A 58 -13.96 -6.94 14.79
CA ASP A 58 -12.87 -7.46 15.62
C ASP A 58 -11.56 -7.61 14.84
N ALA A 59 -11.46 -6.98 13.67
CA ALA A 59 -10.29 -7.14 12.83
C ALA A 59 -9.05 -6.52 13.48
N GLU A 60 -7.99 -7.31 13.61
CA GLU A 60 -6.68 -6.86 14.02
C GLU A 60 -5.78 -6.75 12.78
N ILE A 61 -5.41 -5.53 12.42
CA ILE A 61 -4.46 -5.27 11.33
C ILE A 61 -3.07 -5.65 11.82
N THR A 62 -2.52 -6.73 11.27
CA THR A 62 -1.19 -7.24 11.59
C THR A 62 -0.12 -6.59 10.72
N LYS A 63 -0.48 -6.15 9.52
CA LYS A 63 0.44 -5.51 8.59
C LYS A 63 -0.26 -4.50 7.69
N LEU A 64 0.39 -3.36 7.47
CA LEU A 64 -0.04 -2.38 6.48
C LEU A 64 1.20 -1.75 5.85
N GLU A 65 1.34 -1.92 4.55
CA GLU A 65 2.47 -1.41 3.76
C GLU A 65 1.98 -0.58 2.59
N VAL A 66 2.82 0.37 2.21
CA VAL A 66 2.64 1.21 1.03
C VAL A 66 3.87 1.02 0.16
N THR A 67 3.64 0.82 -1.13
CA THR A 67 4.70 0.68 -2.12
C THR A 67 4.43 1.57 -3.32
N GLY A 68 5.45 1.76 -4.16
CA GLY A 68 5.35 2.49 -5.41
C GLY A 68 6.24 3.72 -5.47
N SER A 69 5.78 4.71 -6.24
CA SER A 69 6.52 5.90 -6.61
C SER A 69 5.59 7.12 -6.70
N ALA A 70 6.05 8.22 -7.29
CA ALA A 70 5.19 9.36 -7.61
C ALA A 70 4.16 9.06 -8.72
N PHE A 71 4.34 7.98 -9.49
CA PHE A 71 3.50 7.61 -10.63
C PHE A 71 2.77 6.28 -10.47
N SER A 72 3.07 5.52 -9.41
CA SER A 72 2.44 4.24 -9.12
C SER A 72 2.20 4.12 -7.64
N ARG A 73 1.14 3.42 -7.25
CA ARG A 73 0.81 3.23 -5.84
C ARG A 73 0.33 1.82 -5.60
N GLY A 74 0.91 1.18 -4.60
CA GLY A 74 0.49 -0.11 -4.09
C GLY A 74 0.21 -0.05 -2.60
N PHE A 75 -0.74 -0.86 -2.16
CA PHE A 75 -1.04 -1.04 -0.76
C PHE A 75 -1.16 -2.53 -0.45
N LYS A 76 -0.61 -2.93 0.69
CA LYS A 76 -0.77 -4.28 1.22
C LYS A 76 -1.31 -4.21 2.64
N LEU A 77 -2.44 -4.86 2.88
CA LEU A 77 -3.13 -4.93 4.17
C LEU A 77 -3.28 -6.39 4.58
N ASP A 78 -2.67 -6.77 5.69
CA ASP A 78 -2.90 -8.06 6.32
C ASP A 78 -3.64 -7.86 7.64
N PHE A 79 -4.69 -8.66 7.86
CA PHE A 79 -5.46 -8.64 9.09
C PHE A 79 -5.92 -10.04 9.49
N THR A 80 -6.28 -10.15 10.77
CA THR A 80 -6.92 -11.34 11.34
C THR A 80 -8.26 -10.95 11.94
N THR A 81 -9.18 -11.91 12.03
CA THR A 81 -10.54 -11.70 12.58
C THR A 81 -11.06 -13.03 13.09
N SER A 82 -12.16 -13.05 13.84
CA SER A 82 -12.81 -14.32 14.18
C SER A 82 -13.42 -14.99 12.94
N LYS A 83 -13.50 -16.32 12.97
CA LYS A 83 -14.06 -17.10 11.87
C LYS A 83 -15.49 -16.69 11.48
N VAL A 84 -16.33 -16.35 12.47
CA VAL A 84 -17.71 -15.90 12.22
C VAL A 84 -17.72 -14.60 11.42
N ASN A 85 -16.93 -13.61 11.86
CA ASN A 85 -16.83 -12.32 11.20
C ASN A 85 -16.14 -12.43 9.83
N LEU A 86 -15.20 -13.36 9.65
CA LEU A 86 -14.60 -13.64 8.34
C LEU A 86 -15.64 -14.14 7.34
N VAL A 87 -16.46 -15.13 7.74
CA VAL A 87 -17.51 -15.68 6.87
C VAL A 87 -18.51 -14.59 6.48
N ASP A 88 -18.94 -13.76 7.45
CA ASP A 88 -19.83 -12.65 7.18
C ASP A 88 -19.19 -11.60 6.26
N TRP A 89 -17.90 -11.29 6.46
CA TRP A 89 -17.15 -10.36 5.62
C TRP A 89 -17.01 -10.85 4.18
N LEU A 90 -16.71 -12.14 3.99
CA LEU A 90 -16.63 -12.77 2.66
C LEU A 90 -17.98 -12.78 1.96
N ALA A 91 -19.07 -13.09 2.68
CA ALA A 91 -20.42 -13.10 2.13
C ALA A 91 -20.87 -11.71 1.63
N ASN A 92 -20.34 -10.64 2.24
CA ASN A 92 -20.61 -9.25 1.83
C ASN A 92 -19.57 -8.70 0.84
N SER A 93 -18.60 -9.50 0.42
CA SER A 93 -17.56 -9.09 -0.51
C SER A 93 -17.95 -9.36 -1.96
N ASN A 94 -17.43 -8.53 -2.89
CA ASN A 94 -17.59 -8.76 -4.33
C ASN A 94 -16.56 -9.76 -4.89
N LEU A 95 -15.97 -10.60 -4.03
CA LEU A 95 -14.97 -11.58 -4.43
C LEU A 95 -15.65 -12.76 -5.13
N SER A 96 -15.27 -13.01 -6.38
CA SER A 96 -15.77 -14.11 -7.19
C SER A 96 -14.62 -14.86 -7.86
N ASN A 97 -14.85 -16.12 -8.24
CA ASN A 97 -13.87 -16.96 -8.96
C ASN A 97 -12.54 -17.16 -8.22
N GLY A 98 -12.58 -17.35 -6.90
CA GLY A 98 -11.39 -17.68 -6.11
C GLY A 98 -10.80 -19.04 -6.48
N THR A 99 -9.47 -19.13 -6.55
CA THR A 99 -8.74 -20.38 -6.73
C THR A 99 -8.25 -20.88 -5.38
N THR A 100 -8.75 -22.02 -4.93
CA THR A 100 -8.31 -22.67 -3.69
C THR A 100 -7.10 -23.56 -3.96
N THR A 101 -6.05 -23.33 -3.19
CA THR A 101 -4.82 -24.14 -3.20
C THR A 101 -5.01 -25.44 -2.42
N GLU A 102 -4.13 -26.42 -2.63
CA GLU A 102 -4.11 -27.67 -1.84
C GLU A 102 -3.96 -27.43 -0.32
N SER A 103 -3.35 -26.29 0.05
CA SER A 103 -3.18 -25.87 1.44
C SER A 103 -4.44 -25.27 2.09
N GLY A 104 -5.55 -25.18 1.36
CA GLY A 104 -6.82 -24.61 1.85
C GLY A 104 -6.87 -23.08 1.85
N VAL A 105 -5.91 -22.41 1.21
CA VAL A 105 -5.90 -20.97 1.00
C VAL A 105 -6.59 -20.63 -0.31
N THR A 106 -7.53 -19.69 -0.28
CA THR A 106 -8.26 -19.21 -1.47
C THR A 106 -7.69 -17.87 -1.94
N ILE A 107 -7.38 -17.78 -3.22
CA ILE A 107 -6.81 -16.59 -3.86
C ILE A 107 -7.82 -16.02 -4.84
N TYR A 108 -8.20 -14.77 -4.66
CA TYR A 108 -9.05 -14.00 -5.56
C TYR A 108 -8.21 -12.97 -6.28
N GLU A 109 -8.14 -13.03 -7.60
CA GLU A 109 -7.46 -12.03 -8.43
C GLU A 109 -8.49 -11.23 -9.22
N ILE A 110 -8.37 -9.91 -9.22
CA ILE A 110 -9.35 -8.99 -9.79
C ILE A 110 -8.63 -8.07 -10.78
N ARG A 111 -9.08 -8.12 -12.04
CA ARG A 111 -8.55 -7.32 -13.17
C ARG A 111 -9.68 -6.91 -14.14
N PRO A 112 -9.88 -5.62 -14.43
CA PRO A 112 -9.36 -4.49 -13.64
C PRO A 112 -9.90 -4.55 -12.21
N ALA A 113 -9.16 -3.98 -11.28
CA ALA A 113 -9.65 -3.82 -9.91
C ALA A 113 -10.66 -2.67 -9.82
N MET A 114 -11.15 -2.38 -8.62
CA MET A 114 -12.19 -1.37 -8.40
C MET A 114 -11.59 0.04 -8.32
N ASN A 115 -12.42 1.06 -8.57
CA ASN A 115 -12.09 2.47 -8.36
C ASN A 115 -10.81 2.95 -9.07
N GLY A 116 -10.55 2.43 -10.27
CA GLY A 116 -9.43 2.84 -11.11
C GLY A 116 -8.12 2.09 -10.85
N ALA A 117 -8.08 1.17 -9.88
CA ALA A 117 -6.94 0.29 -9.69
C ALA A 117 -6.81 -0.73 -10.84
N GLU A 118 -5.57 -1.07 -11.20
CA GLU A 118 -5.30 -2.02 -12.27
C GLU A 118 -5.43 -3.48 -11.80
N TYR A 119 -5.04 -3.72 -10.54
CA TYR A 119 -4.96 -5.07 -9.98
C TYR A 119 -5.29 -5.08 -8.50
N ALA A 120 -6.00 -6.13 -8.09
CA ALA A 120 -6.18 -6.48 -6.69
C ALA A 120 -6.06 -7.99 -6.51
N LYS A 121 -5.47 -8.39 -5.39
CA LYS A 121 -5.33 -9.77 -4.94
C LYS A 121 -5.81 -9.87 -3.51
N VAL A 122 -6.75 -10.76 -3.25
CA VAL A 122 -7.21 -11.08 -1.90
C VAL A 122 -6.90 -12.54 -1.63
N VAL A 123 -6.13 -12.80 -0.59
CA VAL A 123 -5.74 -14.14 -0.14
C VAL A 123 -6.40 -14.39 1.20
N VAL A 124 -7.21 -15.45 1.25
CA VAL A 124 -8.02 -15.80 2.42
C VAL A 124 -7.59 -17.17 2.92
N ASN A 125 -7.20 -17.25 4.18
CA ASN A 125 -7.02 -18.51 4.89
C ASN A 125 -8.09 -18.61 5.98
N GLU A 126 -9.15 -19.36 5.70
CA GLU A 126 -10.27 -19.54 6.63
C GLU A 126 -9.90 -20.35 7.88
N GLN A 127 -8.89 -21.22 7.80
CA GLN A 127 -8.45 -22.02 8.94
C GLN A 127 -7.71 -21.17 9.97
N ALA A 128 -6.80 -20.32 9.48
CA ALA A 128 -6.05 -19.39 10.32
C ALA A 128 -6.82 -18.08 10.60
N SER A 129 -7.97 -17.88 9.95
CA SER A 129 -8.75 -16.64 9.97
C SER A 129 -7.93 -15.39 9.64
N THR A 130 -7.08 -15.52 8.63
CA THR A 130 -6.19 -14.45 8.16
C THR A 130 -6.53 -14.05 6.73
N VAL A 131 -6.46 -12.75 6.45
CA VAL A 131 -6.68 -12.19 5.12
C VAL A 131 -5.52 -11.28 4.75
N SER A 132 -5.05 -11.39 3.50
CA SER A 132 -4.06 -10.50 2.91
C SER A 132 -4.66 -9.87 1.66
N ILE A 133 -4.66 -8.55 1.59
CA ILE A 133 -5.15 -7.77 0.47
C ILE A 133 -3.99 -6.99 -0.11
N GLU A 134 -3.75 -7.12 -1.40
CA GLU A 134 -2.75 -6.38 -2.14
C GLU A 134 -3.43 -5.69 -3.32
N VAL A 135 -3.24 -4.39 -3.47
CA VAL A 135 -3.80 -3.59 -4.56
C VAL A 135 -2.72 -2.74 -5.22
N TYR A 136 -2.90 -2.48 -6.50
CA TYR A 136 -1.93 -1.72 -7.29
C TYR A 136 -2.59 -0.86 -8.37
N TRP A 137 -2.03 0.33 -8.54
CA TRP A 137 -2.32 1.30 -9.60
C TRP A 137 -1.02 1.80 -10.24
N SER A 138 -1.02 2.00 -11.56
CA SER A 138 0.10 2.51 -12.36
C SER A 138 -0.36 3.38 -13.52
#